data_AF-A0A952YUY9-F1
#
_entry.id   AF-A0A952YUY9-F1
#
_cell.length_a   1.000
_cell.length_b   1.000
_cell.length_c   1.000
_cell.angle_alpha   90.00
_cell.angle_beta   90.00
_cell.angle_gamma   90.00
#
_symmetry.space_group_name_H-M   'P 1'
#
loop_
_entity.id
_entity.type
_entity.pdbx_description
1 polymer ?
#
loop_
_entity_poly.entity_id
_entity_poly.type
_entity_poly.pdbx_seq_one_letter_code
_entity_poly.pdbx_strand_id
1 'polypeptide(L)'
;SASFMRYNRLTDIGLTEQQIKDNLLFTTDKVGETMKAAIDPKQAKAWFGGNPPDLTLIARSRAGHGGTGADYLYTYLRTYYRDPTKATGWNNLVFPNVGMPHVLWELQGERQPVFEETMEHGHEVKAFKGWQQVSAGTMTALQYDEAVGDLVGYLQWMGEPAQGTRVRVGVWVLLFLGLFTVIAWRLNAAFWKDVK
;
A
#
# COMPACT_ATOMS: atom_id res chain seq x y z
N SER A 1 7.95 9.35 -5.63
CA SER A 1 8.52 8.73 -6.85
C SER A 1 8.26 7.24 -6.83
N ALA A 2 8.58 6.53 -7.91
CA ALA A 2 8.77 5.08 -7.91
C ALA A 2 10.09 4.75 -8.64
N SER A 3 11.21 5.12 -8.01
CA SER A 3 12.53 5.19 -8.65
C SER A 3 13.07 3.84 -9.13
N PHE A 4 12.55 2.73 -8.64
CA PHE A 4 12.95 1.38 -9.06
C PHE A 4 11.95 0.73 -10.03
N MET A 5 10.84 1.43 -10.36
CA MET A 5 9.86 0.98 -11.32
C MET A 5 10.13 1.61 -12.70
N ARG A 6 10.17 0.78 -13.74
CA ARG A 6 10.30 1.24 -15.13
C ARG A 6 8.94 1.31 -15.80
N TYR A 7 8.75 2.30 -16.67
CA TYR A 7 7.49 2.50 -17.38
C TYR A 7 7.10 1.29 -18.24
N ASN A 8 8.06 0.62 -18.88
CA ASN A 8 7.81 -0.57 -19.70
C ASN A 8 7.18 -1.72 -18.92
N ARG A 9 7.38 -1.81 -17.60
CA ARG A 9 6.79 -2.87 -16.78
C ARG A 9 5.27 -2.75 -16.69
N LEU A 10 4.70 -1.59 -17.02
CA LEU A 10 3.26 -1.40 -17.11
C LEU A 10 2.59 -2.26 -18.20
N THR A 11 3.36 -2.79 -19.15
CA THR A 11 2.84 -3.76 -20.12
C THR A 11 2.36 -5.06 -19.47
N ASP A 12 2.95 -5.42 -18.32
CA ASP A 12 2.55 -6.62 -17.57
C ASP A 12 1.13 -6.51 -17.00
N ILE A 13 0.61 -5.28 -16.84
CA ILE A 13 -0.77 -5.01 -16.39
C ILE A 13 -1.69 -4.58 -17.54
N GLY A 14 -1.26 -4.78 -18.79
CA GLY A 14 -2.10 -4.62 -19.99
C GLY A 14 -2.03 -3.26 -20.68
N LEU A 15 -1.16 -2.34 -20.25
CA LEU A 15 -0.92 -1.08 -20.97
C LEU A 15 -0.06 -1.31 -22.22
N THR A 16 -0.40 -0.64 -23.31
CA THR A 16 0.44 -0.62 -24.51
C THR A 16 1.57 0.40 -24.37
N GLU A 17 2.69 0.19 -25.08
CA GLU A 17 3.77 1.19 -25.12
C GLU A 17 3.28 2.57 -25.58
N GLN A 18 2.33 2.61 -26.50
CA GLN A 18 1.77 3.86 -27.01
C GLN A 18 0.98 4.60 -25.93
N GLN A 19 0.10 3.90 -25.20
CA GLN A 19 -0.62 4.49 -24.06
C GLN A 19 0.33 5.04 -23.00
N ILE A 20 1.45 4.36 -22.76
CA ILE A 20 2.46 4.80 -21.80
C ILE A 20 3.13 6.10 -22.29
N LYS A 21 3.55 6.14 -23.56
CA LYS A 21 4.18 7.33 -24.17
C LYS A 21 3.25 8.54 -24.12
N ASP A 22 1.99 8.34 -24.49
CA ASP A 22 1.05 9.44 -24.68
C ASP A 22 0.53 10.01 -23.35
N ASN A 23 0.46 9.19 -22.29
CA ASN A 23 -0.26 9.58 -21.06
C ASN A 23 0.57 9.53 -19.78
N LEU A 24 1.77 8.93 -19.76
CA LEU A 24 2.47 8.65 -18.50
C LEU A 24 3.91 9.19 -18.45
N LEU A 25 4.51 9.47 -19.60
CA LEU A 25 5.88 9.99 -19.73
C LEU A 25 5.93 11.53 -19.53
N PHE A 26 5.53 12.00 -18.35
CA PHE A 26 5.54 13.45 -18.05
C PHE A 26 6.93 14.01 -17.71
N THR A 27 7.85 13.15 -17.24
CA THR A 27 9.15 13.55 -16.68
C THR A 27 10.34 12.87 -17.36
N THR A 28 10.10 12.12 -18.44
CA THR A 28 11.10 11.33 -19.17
C THR A 28 10.66 11.17 -20.63
N ASP A 29 11.60 10.85 -21.52
CA ASP A 29 11.34 10.66 -22.94
C ASP A 29 11.17 9.18 -23.35
N LYS A 30 11.57 8.24 -22.49
CA LYS A 30 11.69 6.82 -22.88
C LYS A 30 10.92 5.89 -21.95
N VAL A 31 10.20 4.96 -22.55
CA VAL A 31 9.44 3.89 -21.85
C VAL A 31 10.35 2.97 -21.02
N GLY A 32 11.64 2.86 -21.36
CA GLY A 32 12.61 2.08 -20.58
C GLY A 32 13.10 2.75 -19.28
N GLU A 33 12.78 4.03 -19.07
CA GLU A 33 13.26 4.79 -17.91
C GLU A 33 12.44 4.55 -16.65
N THR A 34 13.01 4.95 -15.50
CA THR A 34 12.36 4.81 -14.20
C THR A 34 11.50 6.02 -13.85
N MET A 35 10.49 5.79 -13.01
CA MET A 35 9.54 6.82 -12.58
C MET A 35 10.16 7.70 -11.48
N LYS A 36 10.93 8.71 -11.89
CA LYS A 36 11.56 9.68 -10.98
C LYS A 36 10.62 10.84 -10.69
N ALA A 37 10.62 11.32 -9.45
CA ALA A 37 9.93 12.56 -9.11
C ALA A 37 10.72 13.74 -9.68
N ALA A 38 10.00 14.73 -10.21
CA ALA A 38 10.61 15.94 -10.76
C ALA A 38 11.02 16.96 -9.68
N ILE A 39 10.60 16.77 -8.42
CA ILE A 39 10.89 17.69 -7.32
C ILE A 39 12.32 17.56 -6.82
N ASP A 40 13.00 18.69 -6.63
CA ASP A 40 14.32 18.73 -5.99
C ASP A 40 14.22 18.39 -4.48
N PRO A 41 15.09 17.53 -3.92
CA PRO A 41 15.01 17.15 -2.51
C PRO A 41 15.12 18.31 -1.51
N LYS A 42 15.85 19.39 -1.84
CA LYS A 42 15.95 20.57 -0.96
C LYS A 42 14.64 21.35 -0.96
N GLN A 43 14.01 21.49 -2.12
CA GLN A 43 12.69 22.10 -2.25
C GLN A 43 11.63 21.26 -1.53
N ALA A 44 11.66 19.94 -1.70
CA ALA A 44 10.75 19.02 -1.01
C ALA A 44 10.85 19.17 0.51
N LYS A 45 12.08 19.23 1.05
CA LYS A 45 12.29 19.47 2.49
C LYS A 45 11.79 20.84 2.94
N ALA A 46 11.99 21.88 2.16
CA ALA A 46 11.53 23.23 2.49
C ALA A 46 10.00 23.34 2.48
N TRP A 47 9.31 22.69 1.54
CA TRP A 47 7.85 22.79 1.39
C TRP A 47 7.07 21.81 2.26
N PHE A 48 7.57 20.59 2.43
CA PHE A 48 6.84 19.50 3.11
C PHE A 48 7.48 19.08 4.44
N GLY A 49 8.55 19.76 4.89
CA GLY A 49 9.30 19.40 6.09
C GLY A 49 10.19 18.15 5.93
N GLY A 50 10.11 17.46 4.80
CA GLY A 50 10.89 16.26 4.49
C GLY A 50 10.73 15.86 3.03
N ASN A 51 11.60 14.97 2.56
CA ASN A 51 11.47 14.41 1.22
C ASN A 51 10.36 13.34 1.22
N PRO A 52 9.36 13.42 0.32
CA PRO A 52 8.34 12.39 0.19
C PRO A 52 8.97 11.01 -0.03
N PRO A 53 8.41 9.95 0.56
CA PRO A 53 8.96 8.60 0.41
C PRO A 53 8.84 8.11 -1.02
N ASP A 54 9.75 7.22 -1.40
CA ASP A 54 9.62 6.45 -2.63
C ASP A 54 8.55 5.36 -2.48
N LEU A 55 7.65 5.28 -3.46
CA LEU A 55 6.50 4.38 -3.41
C LEU A 55 6.78 3.03 -4.06
N THR A 56 7.97 2.78 -4.62
CA THR A 56 8.22 1.52 -5.36
C THR A 56 7.99 0.30 -4.48
N LEU A 57 8.44 0.34 -3.22
CA LEU A 57 8.35 -0.79 -2.29
C LEU A 57 7.49 -0.46 -1.05
N ILE A 58 6.67 0.59 -1.11
CA ILE A 58 5.98 1.10 0.08
C ILE A 58 5.02 0.08 0.70
N ALA A 59 4.30 -0.67 -0.13
CA ALA A 59 3.40 -1.73 0.33
C ALA A 59 4.15 -2.85 1.07
N ARG A 60 5.39 -3.18 0.66
CA ARG A 60 6.23 -4.13 1.40
C ARG A 60 6.81 -3.50 2.66
N SER A 61 7.27 -2.26 2.58
CA SER A 61 7.89 -1.53 3.70
C SER A 61 6.94 -1.29 4.87
N ARG A 62 5.62 -1.26 4.63
CA ARG A 62 4.59 -1.06 5.65
C ARG A 62 4.00 -2.36 6.20
N ALA A 63 4.38 -3.51 5.66
CA ALA A 63 3.96 -4.80 6.20
C ALA A 63 4.61 -5.05 7.57
N GLY A 64 3.86 -5.65 8.50
CA GLY A 64 4.35 -5.94 9.84
C GLY A 64 3.50 -7.00 10.55
N HIS A 65 3.76 -7.22 11.84
CA HIS A 65 3.04 -8.23 12.63
C HIS A 65 1.52 -7.98 12.72
N GLY A 66 1.08 -6.72 12.57
CA GLY A 66 -0.32 -6.32 12.67
C GLY A 66 -1.12 -6.36 11.37
N GLY A 67 -0.53 -6.76 10.23
CA GLY A 67 -1.24 -6.83 8.96
C GLY A 67 -0.36 -6.61 7.72
N THR A 68 -0.98 -6.66 6.54
CA THR A 68 -0.27 -6.41 5.28
C THR A 68 -0.06 -4.90 5.09
N GLY A 69 1.02 -4.52 4.39
CA GLY A 69 1.23 -3.11 4.11
C GLY A 69 0.25 -2.55 3.08
N ALA A 70 -0.40 -3.41 2.28
CA ALA A 70 -1.53 -3.01 1.44
C ALA A 70 -2.72 -2.55 2.32
N ASP A 71 -3.10 -3.34 3.34
CA ASP A 71 -4.18 -2.97 4.26
C ASP A 71 -3.87 -1.66 5.02
N TYR A 72 -2.61 -1.48 5.41
CA TYR A 72 -2.15 -0.22 6.01
C TYR A 72 -2.35 0.95 5.05
N LEU A 73 -1.91 0.85 3.79
CA LEU A 73 -2.05 1.92 2.81
C LEU A 73 -3.52 2.20 2.45
N TYR A 74 -4.32 1.15 2.31
CA TYR A 74 -5.76 1.23 2.07
C TYR A 74 -6.47 1.99 3.19
N THR A 75 -6.15 1.66 4.44
CA THR A 75 -6.72 2.34 5.59
C THR A 75 -6.17 3.76 5.73
N TYR A 76 -4.87 3.97 5.51
CA TYR A 76 -4.23 5.27 5.57
C TYR A 76 -4.86 6.26 4.58
N LEU A 77 -5.02 5.90 3.31
CA LEU A 77 -5.64 6.75 2.30
C LEU A 77 -7.14 7.00 2.52
N ARG A 78 -7.81 6.11 3.27
CA ARG A 78 -9.24 6.23 3.63
C ARG A 78 -9.47 6.72 5.06
N THR A 79 -8.50 7.28 5.76
CA THR A 79 -8.71 7.79 7.13
C THR A 79 -8.17 9.22 7.32
N TYR A 80 -7.96 9.93 6.22
CA TYR A 80 -7.74 11.37 6.25
C TYR A 80 -8.99 12.12 6.71
N TYR A 81 -8.74 13.19 7.47
CA TYR A 81 -9.76 14.10 7.98
C TYR A 81 -9.23 15.52 8.16
N ARG A 82 -10.14 16.50 8.12
CA ARG A 82 -9.80 17.91 8.31
C ARG A 82 -9.42 18.20 9.75
N ASP A 83 -8.27 18.83 9.94
CA ASP A 83 -7.77 19.24 11.25
C ASP A 83 -7.07 20.60 11.12
N PRO A 84 -7.73 21.71 11.47
CA PRO A 84 -7.18 23.05 11.33
C PRO A 84 -6.00 23.32 12.26
N THR A 85 -5.73 22.44 13.25
CA THR A 85 -4.58 22.56 14.14
C THR A 85 -3.27 22.11 13.47
N LYS A 86 -3.35 21.42 12.33
CA LYS A 86 -2.18 20.94 11.58
C LYS A 86 -1.78 21.92 10.50
N ALA A 87 -0.48 21.99 10.22
CA ALA A 87 0.07 22.88 9.20
C ALA A 87 -0.51 22.63 7.80
N THR A 88 -0.86 21.38 7.48
CA THR A 88 -1.47 21.00 6.19
C THR A 88 -3.01 21.13 6.20
N GLY A 89 -3.63 21.38 7.36
CA GLY A 89 -5.07 21.32 7.55
C GLY A 89 -5.66 19.90 7.51
N TRP A 90 -4.81 18.87 7.51
CA TRP A 90 -5.20 17.46 7.43
C TRP A 90 -4.51 16.63 8.50
N ASN A 91 -5.20 15.60 8.97
CA ASN A 91 -4.66 14.60 9.88
C ASN A 91 -5.20 13.21 9.50
N ASN A 92 -4.72 12.16 10.17
CA ASN A 92 -5.02 10.78 9.83
C ASN A 92 -5.19 9.91 11.09
N LEU A 93 -6.16 9.00 11.08
CA LEU A 93 -6.43 8.13 12.24
C LEU A 93 -5.37 7.03 12.41
N VAL A 94 -4.83 6.50 11.32
CA VAL A 94 -3.81 5.44 11.34
C VAL A 94 -2.41 6.01 11.63
N PHE A 95 -2.15 7.23 11.18
CA PHE A 95 -0.89 7.92 11.43
C PHE A 95 -1.13 9.35 11.96
N PRO A 96 -1.35 9.49 13.28
CA PRO A 96 -1.61 10.80 13.88
C PRO A 96 -0.46 11.77 13.66
N ASN A 97 -0.79 13.05 13.44
CA ASN A 97 0.17 14.11 13.12
C ASN A 97 0.92 13.89 11.80
N VAL A 98 0.24 13.30 10.83
CA VAL A 98 0.78 13.14 9.48
C VAL A 98 1.17 14.49 8.87
N GLY A 99 2.41 14.57 8.37
CA GLY A 99 2.90 15.77 7.67
C GLY A 99 2.47 15.86 6.20
N MET A 100 1.83 14.81 5.66
CA MET A 100 1.37 14.73 4.28
C MET A 100 -0.06 15.29 4.17
N PRO A 101 -0.34 16.23 3.25
CA PRO A 101 -1.70 16.67 2.95
C PRO A 101 -2.51 15.53 2.30
N HIS A 102 -3.84 15.61 2.37
CA HIS A 102 -4.67 14.63 1.68
C HIS A 102 -4.73 14.93 0.18
N VAL A 103 -3.99 14.18 -0.64
CA VAL A 103 -3.91 14.42 -2.10
C VAL A 103 -5.21 14.08 -2.84
N LEU A 104 -6.00 13.14 -2.31
CA LEU A 104 -7.24 12.66 -2.95
C LEU A 104 -8.51 13.29 -2.35
N TRP A 105 -8.37 14.42 -1.67
CA TRP A 105 -9.47 15.05 -0.93
C TRP A 105 -10.63 15.49 -1.82
N GLU A 106 -10.38 15.90 -3.06
CA GLU A 106 -11.45 16.25 -4.02
C GLU A 106 -12.29 15.03 -4.44
N LEU A 107 -11.69 13.83 -4.39
CA LEU A 107 -12.40 12.59 -4.66
C LEU A 107 -13.22 12.16 -3.45
N GLN A 108 -12.60 12.15 -2.26
CA GLN A 108 -13.24 11.72 -1.01
C GLN A 108 -14.30 12.71 -0.49
N GLY A 109 -14.05 13.99 -0.67
CA GLY A 109 -14.69 15.06 0.09
C GLY A 109 -14.02 15.30 1.44
N GLU A 110 -14.54 16.28 2.15
CA GLU A 110 -14.04 16.65 3.48
C GLU A 110 -14.91 16.01 4.56
N ARG A 111 -14.28 15.53 5.63
CA ARG A 111 -14.97 14.92 6.76
C ARG A 111 -14.18 15.08 8.05
N GLN A 112 -14.87 14.88 9.16
CA GLN A 112 -14.32 14.87 10.50
C GLN A 112 -14.71 13.58 11.22
N PRO A 113 -13.83 13.02 12.06
CA PRO A 113 -14.14 11.85 12.87
C PRO A 113 -15.07 12.25 14.03
N VAL A 114 -16.11 11.44 14.25
CA VAL A 114 -16.98 11.55 15.42
C VAL A 114 -16.49 10.56 16.45
N PHE A 115 -16.12 11.06 17.63
CA PHE A 115 -15.70 10.24 18.77
C PHE A 115 -16.81 10.22 19.83
N GLU A 116 -16.93 9.08 20.51
CA GLU A 116 -17.80 8.90 21.67
C GLU A 116 -16.93 8.53 22.88
N GLU A 117 -17.24 9.13 24.03
CA GLU A 117 -16.54 8.82 25.27
C GLU A 117 -17.11 7.54 25.85
N THR A 118 -16.28 6.50 25.92
CA THR A 118 -16.65 5.20 26.48
C THR A 118 -15.70 4.86 27.61
N MET A 119 -16.23 4.28 28.69
CA MET A 119 -15.39 3.77 29.77
C MET A 119 -14.87 2.39 29.41
N GLU A 120 -13.57 2.28 29.12
CA GLU A 120 -12.85 1.00 29.04
C GLU A 120 -11.93 0.87 30.25
N HIS A 121 -12.07 -0.22 31.00
CA HIS A 121 -11.21 -0.54 32.15
C HIS A 121 -11.09 0.60 33.20
N GLY A 122 -12.14 1.40 33.39
CA GLY A 122 -12.16 2.50 34.36
C GLY A 122 -11.50 3.80 33.88
N HIS A 123 -11.12 3.87 32.59
CA HIS A 123 -10.59 5.07 31.95
C HIS A 123 -11.51 5.54 30.83
N GLU A 124 -11.68 6.85 30.69
CA GLU A 124 -12.38 7.45 29.55
C GLU A 124 -11.53 7.33 28.29
N VAL A 125 -12.02 6.56 27.31
CA VAL A 125 -11.39 6.40 26.01
C VAL A 125 -12.33 7.00 24.95
N LYS A 126 -11.76 7.83 24.07
CA LYS A 126 -12.48 8.36 22.90
C LYS A 126 -12.53 7.28 21.82
N ALA A 127 -13.62 6.55 21.76
CA ALA A 127 -13.87 5.52 20.76
C ALA A 127 -14.34 6.17 19.45
N PHE A 128 -13.79 5.75 18.32
CA PHE A 128 -14.23 6.23 17.01
C PHE A 128 -15.60 5.64 16.67
N LYS A 129 -16.60 6.51 16.45
CA LYS A 129 -17.99 6.11 16.16
C LYS A 129 -18.31 6.16 14.67
N GLY A 130 -17.68 7.07 13.93
CA GLY A 130 -17.92 7.21 12.49
C GLY A 130 -17.44 8.54 11.92
N TRP A 131 -17.90 8.83 10.71
CA TRP A 131 -17.52 10.03 9.97
C TRP A 131 -18.68 11.02 9.87
N GLN A 132 -18.40 12.29 10.13
CA GLN A 132 -19.27 13.40 9.78
C GLN A 132 -18.75 14.04 8.49
N GLN A 133 -19.58 14.03 7.45
CA GLN A 133 -19.22 14.67 6.18
C GLN A 133 -19.37 16.19 6.30
N VAL A 134 -18.31 16.92 5.93
CA VAL A 134 -18.25 18.38 5.92
C VAL A 134 -18.53 18.92 4.52
N SER A 135 -17.94 18.29 3.49
CA SER A 135 -18.19 18.61 2.09
C SER A 135 -18.24 17.33 1.25
N ALA A 136 -19.09 17.33 0.23
CA ALA A 136 -19.11 16.26 -0.76
C ALA A 136 -17.83 16.27 -1.61
N GLY A 137 -17.34 15.07 -1.93
CA GLY A 137 -16.33 14.86 -2.96
C GLY A 137 -16.98 14.57 -4.31
N THR A 138 -16.14 14.35 -5.31
CA THR A 138 -16.58 13.94 -6.66
C THR A 138 -16.95 12.46 -6.75
N MET A 139 -16.53 11.63 -5.79
CA MET A 139 -16.87 10.22 -5.69
C MET A 139 -17.79 9.94 -4.50
N THR A 140 -18.64 8.92 -4.62
CA THR A 140 -19.32 8.33 -3.46
C THR A 140 -18.32 7.60 -2.56
N ALA A 141 -18.68 7.33 -1.31
CA ALA A 141 -17.82 6.61 -0.38
C ALA A 141 -17.41 5.23 -0.92
N LEU A 142 -18.33 4.49 -1.55
CA LEU A 142 -18.03 3.18 -2.14
C LEU A 142 -17.06 3.31 -3.32
N GLN A 143 -17.30 4.23 -4.24
CA GLN A 143 -16.40 4.45 -5.38
C GLN A 143 -15.00 4.89 -4.95
N TYR A 144 -14.92 5.73 -3.91
CA TYR A 144 -13.64 6.14 -3.35
C TYR A 144 -12.90 4.95 -2.73
N ASP A 145 -13.61 4.11 -1.99
CA ASP A 145 -13.04 2.90 -1.39
C ASP A 145 -12.54 1.93 -2.48
N GLU A 146 -13.31 1.71 -3.55
CA GLU A 146 -12.88 0.91 -4.71
C GLU A 146 -11.65 1.52 -5.40
N ALA A 147 -11.66 2.82 -5.70
CA ALA A 147 -10.56 3.51 -6.35
C ALA A 147 -9.26 3.48 -5.51
N VAL A 148 -9.37 3.62 -4.19
CA VAL A 148 -8.21 3.45 -3.28
C VAL A 148 -7.77 1.99 -3.24
N GLY A 149 -8.69 1.04 -3.28
CA GLY A 149 -8.41 -0.39 -3.40
C GLY A 149 -7.57 -0.70 -4.64
N ASP A 150 -7.98 -0.20 -5.80
CA ASP A 150 -7.25 -0.37 -7.06
C ASP A 150 -5.88 0.31 -7.03
N LEU A 151 -5.80 1.53 -6.50
CA LEU A 151 -4.53 2.25 -6.35
C LEU A 151 -3.56 1.46 -5.46
N VAL A 152 -4.03 0.95 -4.33
CA VAL A 152 -3.20 0.15 -3.42
C VAL A 152 -2.84 -1.20 -4.04
N GLY A 153 -3.76 -1.82 -4.79
CA GLY A 153 -3.49 -3.02 -5.57
C GLY A 153 -2.35 -2.80 -6.57
N TYR A 154 -2.35 -1.67 -7.25
CA TYR A 154 -1.25 -1.25 -8.12
C TYR A 154 0.06 -1.04 -7.33
N LEU A 155 0.04 -0.37 -6.17
CA LEU A 155 1.23 -0.19 -5.33
C LEU A 155 1.79 -1.53 -4.82
N GLN A 156 0.92 -2.48 -4.48
CA GLN A 156 1.29 -3.83 -4.05
C GLN A 156 1.95 -4.61 -5.21
N TRP A 157 1.33 -4.59 -6.40
CA TRP A 157 1.90 -5.20 -7.60
C TRP A 157 3.26 -4.58 -7.96
N MET A 158 3.39 -3.25 -7.90
CA MET A 158 4.65 -2.55 -8.17
C MET A 158 5.77 -2.98 -7.20
N GLY A 159 5.42 -3.22 -5.93
CA GLY A 159 6.36 -3.75 -4.94
C GLY A 159 6.79 -5.20 -5.19
N GLU A 160 5.95 -5.98 -5.87
CA GLU A 160 6.21 -7.38 -6.19
C GLU A 160 5.60 -7.86 -7.52
N PRO A 161 6.15 -7.45 -8.68
CA PRO A 161 5.52 -7.76 -9.97
C PRO A 161 5.44 -9.26 -10.28
N ALA A 162 6.34 -10.06 -9.69
CA ALA A 162 6.41 -11.51 -9.86
C ALA A 162 5.66 -12.31 -8.78
N GLN A 163 4.84 -11.66 -7.93
CA GLN A 163 4.16 -12.31 -6.80
C GLN A 163 3.34 -13.54 -7.23
N GLY A 164 2.57 -13.42 -8.31
CA GLY A 164 1.74 -14.52 -8.83
C GLY A 164 2.58 -15.73 -9.23
N THR A 165 3.72 -15.51 -9.90
CA THR A 165 4.66 -16.58 -10.26
C THR A 165 5.31 -17.20 -9.03
N ARG A 166 5.72 -16.39 -8.05
CA ARG A 166 6.31 -16.87 -6.79
C ARG A 166 5.37 -17.80 -6.04
N VAL A 167 4.10 -17.41 -5.88
CA VAL A 167 3.09 -18.24 -5.18
C VAL A 167 2.85 -19.54 -5.94
N ARG A 168 2.67 -19.47 -7.27
CA ARG A 168 2.44 -20.66 -8.11
C ARG A 168 3.59 -21.66 -7.99
N VAL A 169 4.84 -21.21 -8.10
CA VAL A 169 6.01 -22.07 -7.95
C VAL A 169 6.10 -22.62 -6.52
N GLY A 170 5.85 -21.77 -5.51
CA GLY A 170 5.87 -22.16 -4.10
C GLY A 170 4.92 -23.32 -3.78
N VAL A 171 3.69 -23.30 -4.32
CA VAL A 171 2.73 -24.40 -4.14
C VAL A 171 3.28 -25.73 -4.66
N TRP A 172 3.84 -25.74 -5.88
CA TRP A 172 4.42 -26.95 -6.46
C TRP A 172 5.65 -27.45 -5.68
N VAL A 173 6.49 -26.54 -5.21
CA VAL A 173 7.65 -26.88 -4.37
C VAL A 173 7.19 -27.51 -3.05
N LEU A 174 6.16 -26.95 -2.40
CA LEU A 174 5.62 -27.51 -1.15
C LEU A 174 4.99 -28.89 -1.35
N LEU A 175 4.28 -29.12 -2.46
CA LEU A 175 3.74 -30.44 -2.80
C LEU A 175 4.86 -31.47 -3.01
N PHE A 176 5.91 -31.10 -3.75
CA PHE A 176 7.07 -31.95 -3.96
C PHE A 176 7.76 -32.30 -2.64
N LEU A 177 8.03 -31.30 -1.79
CA LEU A 177 8.65 -31.51 -0.48
C LEU A 177 7.78 -32.36 0.45
N GLY A 178 6.45 -32.20 0.40
CA GLY A 178 5.51 -33.03 1.14
C GLY A 178 5.61 -34.50 0.73
N LEU A 179 5.56 -34.78 -0.57
CA LEU A 179 5.71 -36.13 -1.11
C LEU A 179 7.10 -36.71 -0.77
N PHE A 180 8.16 -35.95 -1.00
CA PHE A 180 9.52 -36.38 -0.72
C PHE A 180 9.74 -36.66 0.77
N THR A 181 9.15 -35.86 1.66
CA THR A 181 9.17 -36.11 3.11
C THR A 181 8.59 -37.47 3.46
N VAL A 182 7.48 -37.88 2.84
CA VAL A 182 6.89 -39.21 3.08
C VAL A 182 7.84 -40.32 2.61
N ILE A 183 8.45 -40.17 1.44
CA ILE A 183 9.42 -41.13 0.90
C ILE A 183 10.64 -41.23 1.81
N ALA A 184 11.23 -40.09 2.17
CA ALA A 184 12.39 -40.02 3.05
C ALA A 184 12.10 -40.58 4.45
N TRP A 185 10.90 -40.33 4.99
CA TRP A 185 10.47 -40.89 6.28
C TRP A 185 10.35 -42.43 6.22
N ARG A 186 9.76 -42.97 5.15
CA ARG A 186 9.68 -44.42 4.92
C ARG A 186 11.06 -45.04 4.73
N LEU A 187 11.94 -44.38 3.99
CA LEU A 187 13.32 -44.80 3.81
C LEU A 187 14.09 -44.82 5.14
N ASN A 188 13.94 -43.78 5.95
CA ASN A 188 14.53 -43.72 7.29
C ASN A 188 14.01 -44.85 8.19
N ALA A 189 12.69 -45.11 8.17
CA ALA A 189 12.12 -46.23 8.92
C ALA A 189 12.67 -47.59 8.46
N ALA A 190 12.95 -47.77 7.16
CA ALA A 190 13.56 -48.99 6.63
C ALA A 190 15.03 -49.15 7.08
N PHE A 191 15.84 -48.09 7.03
CA PHE A 191 17.25 -48.15 7.45
C PHE A 191 17.42 -48.42 8.95
N TRP A 192 16.54 -47.86 9.78
CA TRP A 192 16.59 -48.03 11.24
C TRP A 192 15.93 -49.31 11.74
N LYS A 193 15.38 -50.14 10.83
CA LYS A 193 14.68 -51.37 11.19
C LYS A 193 15.58 -52.38 11.90
N ASP A 194 16.86 -52.46 11.51
CA ASP A 194 17.81 -53.46 12.01
C ASP A 194 18.74 -52.94 13.11
N VAL A 195 18.61 -51.66 13.47
CA VAL A 195 19.39 -50.99 14.53
C VAL A 195 18.59 -50.84 15.83
N LYS A 196 17.25 -50.94 15.74
CA LYS A 196 16.32 -50.80 16.86
C LYS A 196 15.75 -52.13 17.31
#